data_AF-A0A843AUD3-F1
#
_entry.id   AF-A0A843AUD3-F1
#
_cell.length_a   1.000
_cell.length_b   1.000
_cell.length_c   1.000
_cell.angle_alpha   90.00
_cell.angle_beta   90.00
_cell.angle_gamma   90.00
#
_symmetry.space_group_name_H-M   'P 1'
#
loop_
_entity.id
_entity.type
_entity.pdbx_description
1 polymer ?
#
loop_
_entity_poly.entity_id
_entity_poly.type
_entity_poly.pdbx_seq_one_letter_code
_entity_poly.pdbx_strand_id
1 'polypeptide(L)'
;MNPLCSQCGENVPEDFDVCPYCGTLVVREKDEEGNAAIGQDLSNGFPRCQNCGVVLDGKETFCGRCGFLVDGPGECRDCRTRIGAEDRYCTGCGRLVRPEKLQKSSRPIAALLLGLIPGMFSIWGLGQFFSASMRKGILFFVLGLVLALVAPVSLVVLISDIGELAGLSILGLVLWVALWILQAIDAYWEAGGE
;
A
#
# COMPACT_ATOMS: atom_id res chain seq x y z
N MET A 1 -14.29 -23.09 -32.98
CA MET A 1 -15.43 -22.30 -32.45
C MET A 1 -15.02 -21.94 -31.05
N ASN A 2 -14.91 -20.64 -30.73
CA ASN A 2 -14.36 -20.23 -29.44
C ASN A 2 -15.25 -20.75 -28.30
N PRO A 3 -14.68 -21.43 -27.29
CA PRO A 3 -15.46 -21.87 -26.15
C PRO A 3 -15.94 -20.65 -25.34
N LEU A 4 -17.21 -20.69 -24.94
CA LEU A 4 -17.78 -19.71 -24.02
C LEU A 4 -17.30 -20.04 -22.61
N CYS A 5 -16.86 -19.02 -21.87
CA CYS A 5 -16.48 -19.21 -20.48
C CYS A 5 -17.72 -19.54 -19.64
N SER A 6 -17.67 -20.63 -18.87
CA SER A 6 -18.77 -21.05 -17.98
C SER A 6 -19.04 -20.09 -16.81
N GLN A 7 -18.08 -19.20 -16.49
CA GLN A 7 -18.18 -18.25 -15.38
C GLN A 7 -18.68 -16.87 -15.81
N CYS A 8 -18.21 -16.35 -16.94
CA CYS A 8 -18.59 -15.00 -17.40
C CYS A 8 -19.42 -14.98 -18.69
N GLY A 9 -19.58 -16.10 -19.38
CA GLY A 9 -20.32 -16.19 -20.64
C GLY A 9 -19.62 -15.53 -21.84
N GLU A 10 -18.39 -15.04 -21.67
CA GLU A 10 -17.63 -14.37 -22.74
C GLU A 10 -16.85 -15.38 -23.59
N ASN A 11 -16.61 -15.05 -24.86
CA ASN A 11 -15.84 -15.90 -25.78
C ASN A 11 -14.36 -15.92 -25.44
N VAL A 12 -13.80 -17.10 -25.18
CA VAL A 12 -12.37 -17.25 -24.89
C VAL A 12 -11.60 -17.58 -26.18
N PRO A 13 -10.56 -16.82 -26.53
CA PRO A 13 -9.75 -17.11 -27.72
C PRO A 13 -9.02 -18.46 -27.60
N GLU A 14 -8.83 -19.15 -28.72
CA GLU A 14 -8.26 -20.51 -28.75
C GLU A 14 -6.80 -20.58 -28.27
N ASP A 15 -6.07 -19.47 -28.14
CA ASP A 15 -4.68 -19.47 -27.66
C ASP A 15 -4.54 -19.33 -26.14
N PHE A 16 -5.65 -19.20 -25.39
CA PHE A 16 -5.61 -18.95 -23.95
C PHE A 16 -6.18 -20.13 -23.14
N ASP A 17 -5.37 -20.65 -22.22
CA ASP A 17 -5.77 -21.63 -21.20
C ASP A 17 -6.48 -20.97 -20.01
N VAL A 18 -6.47 -19.63 -19.96
CA VAL A 18 -7.09 -18.80 -18.92
C VAL A 18 -7.95 -17.74 -19.61
N CYS A 19 -9.22 -17.61 -19.21
CA CYS A 19 -10.10 -16.58 -19.75
C CYS A 19 -9.53 -15.18 -19.45
N PRO A 20 -9.27 -14.34 -20.46
CA PRO A 20 -8.69 -13.01 -20.24
C PRO A 20 -9.67 -12.03 -19.58
N TYR A 21 -10.98 -12.34 -19.60
CA TYR A 21 -12.02 -11.48 -19.07
C TYR A 21 -12.34 -11.75 -17.59
N CYS A 22 -12.32 -13.01 -17.15
CA CYS A 22 -12.65 -13.39 -15.77
C CYS A 22 -11.54 -14.14 -15.03
N GLY A 23 -10.48 -14.57 -15.72
CA GLY A 23 -9.37 -15.31 -15.13
C GLY A 23 -9.67 -16.78 -14.82
N THR A 24 -10.83 -17.31 -15.20
CA THR A 24 -11.16 -18.73 -15.04
C THR A 24 -10.32 -19.58 -15.99
N LEU A 25 -9.70 -20.64 -15.47
CA LEU A 25 -9.02 -21.65 -16.28
C LEU A 25 -10.02 -22.34 -17.19
N VAL A 26 -9.70 -22.40 -18.47
CA VAL A 26 -10.50 -23.10 -19.48
C VAL A 26 -9.88 -24.49 -19.66
N VAL A 27 -10.43 -25.47 -18.94
CA VAL A 27 -10.03 -26.86 -19.12
C VAL A 27 -10.61 -27.34 -20.46
N ARG A 28 -9.73 -27.70 -21.39
CA ARG A 28 -10.09 -28.27 -22.69
C ARG A 28 -9.82 -29.77 -22.64
N GLU A 29 -10.83 -30.55 -22.34
CA GLU A 29 -10.77 -32.00 -22.53
C GLU A 29 -10.75 -32.28 -24.05
N LYS A 30 -9.67 -32.92 -24.52
CA LYS A 30 -9.57 -33.39 -25.90
C LYS A 30 -10.18 -34.78 -25.98
N ASP A 31 -11.49 -34.81 -26.23
CA ASP A 31 -12.21 -36.05 -26.47
C ASP A 31 -12.67 -36.04 -27.92
N GLU A 32 -12.41 -37.14 -28.65
CA GLU A 32 -12.64 -37.25 -30.10
C GLU A 32 -14.12 -37.30 -30.51
N GLU A 33 -15.08 -37.19 -29.60
CA GLU A 33 -16.51 -37.33 -29.91
C GLU A 33 -17.34 -36.18 -29.32
N GLY A 34 -17.20 -34.99 -29.91
CA GLY A 34 -18.33 -34.14 -30.32
C GLY A 34 -19.37 -33.67 -29.29
N ASN A 35 -19.13 -33.76 -27.97
CA ASN A 35 -20.03 -33.20 -26.96
C ASN A 35 -19.23 -32.61 -25.79
N ALA A 36 -19.04 -31.29 -25.81
CA ALA A 36 -18.40 -30.55 -24.72
C ALA A 36 -19.38 -30.40 -23.54
N ALA A 37 -19.28 -31.30 -22.56
CA ALA A 37 -19.86 -31.10 -21.24
C ALA A 37 -18.77 -30.61 -20.28
N ILE A 38 -19.02 -29.47 -19.62
CA ILE A 38 -18.09 -28.85 -18.67
C ILE A 38 -18.29 -29.52 -17.30
N GLY A 39 -17.40 -30.44 -16.95
CA GLY A 39 -17.30 -31.04 -15.62
C GLY A 39 -16.62 -30.08 -14.62
N GLN A 40 -17.17 -30.01 -13.42
CA GLN A 40 -16.71 -29.15 -12.31
C GLN A 40 -15.54 -29.76 -11.52
N ASP A 41 -14.89 -28.86 -10.78
CA ASP A 41 -14.04 -29.06 -9.59
C ASP A 41 -12.58 -29.53 -9.76
N LEU A 42 -11.65 -28.59 -9.52
CA LEU A 42 -10.63 -28.68 -8.45
C LEU A 42 -9.82 -27.37 -8.37
N SER A 43 -10.23 -26.52 -7.43
CA SER A 43 -9.40 -25.63 -6.61
C SER A 43 -7.89 -25.55 -6.94
N ASN A 44 -7.49 -24.56 -7.75
CA ASN A 44 -6.15 -23.94 -7.70
C ASN A 44 -6.12 -22.59 -8.44
N GLY A 45 -7.26 -21.89 -8.54
CA GLY A 45 -7.29 -20.48 -8.91
C GLY A 45 -7.00 -19.66 -7.67
N PHE A 46 -5.85 -18.98 -7.61
CA PHE A 46 -5.58 -18.02 -6.55
C PHE A 46 -6.75 -17.02 -6.47
N PRO A 47 -7.46 -16.92 -5.32
CA PRO A 47 -8.61 -16.01 -5.21
C PRO A 47 -8.15 -14.58 -5.47
N ARG A 48 -8.97 -13.77 -6.15
CA ARG A 48 -8.67 -12.34 -6.40
C ARG A 48 -9.61 -11.46 -5.57
N CYS A 49 -9.13 -10.33 -5.02
CA CYS A 49 -10.00 -9.35 -4.33
C CYS A 49 -11.06 -8.86 -5.33
N GLN A 50 -12.35 -9.10 -5.06
CA GLN A 50 -13.45 -8.66 -5.93
C GLN A 50 -13.51 -7.14 -6.09
N ASN A 51 -12.95 -6.38 -5.14
CA ASN A 51 -12.93 -4.93 -5.17
C ASN A 51 -11.71 -4.34 -5.93
N CYS A 52 -10.52 -4.94 -5.80
CA CYS A 52 -9.29 -4.36 -6.36
C CYS A 52 -8.48 -5.27 -7.31
N GLY A 53 -8.95 -6.49 -7.56
CA GLY A 53 -8.35 -7.45 -8.49
C GLY A 53 -6.98 -8.00 -8.11
N VAL A 54 -6.47 -7.72 -6.89
CA VAL A 54 -5.19 -8.28 -6.44
C VAL A 54 -5.34 -9.78 -6.23
N VAL A 55 -4.32 -10.54 -6.61
CA VAL A 55 -4.24 -11.98 -6.35
C VAL A 55 -3.94 -12.20 -4.87
N LEU A 56 -4.66 -13.12 -4.25
CA LEU A 56 -4.62 -13.41 -2.82
C LEU A 56 -4.04 -14.81 -2.61
N ASP A 57 -3.38 -15.01 -1.48
CA ASP A 57 -2.73 -16.28 -1.15
C ASP A 57 -3.74 -17.34 -0.63
N GLY A 58 -5.04 -17.04 -0.66
CA GLY A 58 -6.14 -17.95 -0.29
C GLY A 58 -6.28 -18.22 1.21
N LYS A 59 -5.39 -17.68 2.05
CA LYS A 59 -5.45 -17.79 3.52
C LYS A 59 -5.96 -16.52 4.20
N GLU A 60 -6.14 -15.45 3.44
CA GLU A 60 -6.45 -14.12 3.93
C GLU A 60 -7.98 -13.95 4.10
N THR A 61 -8.44 -13.55 5.28
CA THR A 61 -9.86 -13.20 5.51
C THR A 61 -10.19 -11.81 4.94
N PHE A 62 -9.18 -10.95 4.83
CA PHE A 62 -9.26 -9.60 4.29
C PHE A 62 -8.10 -9.40 3.32
N CYS A 63 -8.35 -8.72 2.22
CA CYS A 63 -7.31 -8.38 1.27
C CYS A 63 -6.37 -7.32 1.85
N GLY A 64 -5.07 -7.61 1.93
CA GLY A 64 -4.05 -6.67 2.41
C GLY A 64 -3.92 -5.37 1.61
N ARG A 65 -4.47 -5.32 0.38
CA ARG A 65 -4.43 -4.14 -0.50
C ARG A 65 -5.67 -3.25 -0.39
N CYS A 66 -6.86 -3.86 -0.46
CA CYS A 66 -8.15 -3.16 -0.54
C CYS A 66 -8.89 -3.12 0.82
N GLY A 67 -8.51 -3.98 1.77
CA GLY A 67 -9.24 -4.20 3.03
C GLY A 67 -10.61 -4.87 2.83
N PHE A 68 -10.90 -5.34 1.61
CA PHE A 68 -12.14 -6.02 1.27
C PHE A 68 -12.14 -7.43 1.86
N LEU A 69 -13.31 -7.90 2.29
CA LEU A 69 -13.46 -9.24 2.83
C LEU A 69 -13.33 -10.23 1.67
N VAL A 70 -12.41 -11.19 1.79
CA VAL A 70 -12.13 -12.15 0.72
C VAL A 70 -13.04 -13.35 0.85
N ASP A 71 -13.10 -13.92 2.05
CA ASP A 71 -13.89 -15.10 2.39
C ASP A 71 -14.10 -15.16 3.92
N GLY A 72 -14.90 -14.24 4.46
CA GLY A 72 -15.25 -14.22 5.87
C GLY A 72 -16.76 -14.27 6.03
N PRO A 73 -17.27 -14.89 7.13
CA PRO A 73 -18.70 -15.09 7.32
C PRO A 73 -19.37 -13.74 7.20
N GLY A 74 -20.39 -13.65 6.35
CA GLY A 74 -21.26 -12.49 6.29
C GLY A 74 -22.10 -12.39 7.56
N GLU A 75 -21.53 -12.67 8.75
CA GLU A 75 -22.12 -12.70 10.07
C GLU A 75 -21.10 -12.21 11.10
N CYS A 76 -21.55 -11.41 12.06
CA CYS A 76 -20.68 -10.90 13.11
C CYS A 76 -20.36 -11.96 14.17
N ARG A 77 -19.13 -11.95 14.71
CA ARG A 77 -18.72 -12.85 15.80
C ARG A 77 -19.52 -12.70 17.10
N ASP A 78 -20.00 -11.49 17.42
CA ASP A 78 -20.73 -11.26 18.68
C ASP A 78 -22.24 -11.33 18.51
N CYS A 79 -22.77 -10.60 17.53
CA CYS A 79 -24.21 -10.43 17.31
C CYS A 79 -24.79 -11.51 16.36
N ARG A 80 -23.94 -12.26 15.64
CA ARG A 80 -24.30 -13.15 14.50
C ARG A 80 -25.19 -12.51 13.43
N THR A 81 -25.34 -11.17 13.46
CA THR A 81 -26.10 -10.43 12.47
C THR A 81 -25.37 -10.49 11.15
N ARG A 82 -26.12 -10.63 10.04
CA ARG A 82 -25.51 -10.62 8.73
C ARG A 82 -24.82 -9.28 8.45
N ILE A 83 -23.60 -9.35 7.94
CA ILE A 83 -22.76 -8.20 7.59
C ILE A 83 -22.65 -8.17 6.07
N GLY A 84 -23.07 -7.07 5.46
CA GLY A 84 -22.89 -6.84 4.03
C GLY A 84 -21.42 -6.61 3.68
N ALA A 85 -21.05 -6.84 2.41
CA ALA A 85 -19.68 -6.66 1.92
C ALA A 85 -19.13 -5.24 2.13
N GLU A 86 -20.00 -4.25 2.31
CA GLU A 86 -19.66 -2.83 2.51
C GLU A 86 -19.85 -2.31 3.95
N ASP A 87 -20.39 -3.11 4.86
CA ASP A 87 -20.72 -2.66 6.21
C ASP A 87 -19.44 -2.47 7.05
N ARG A 88 -19.26 -1.25 7.60
CA ARG A 88 -18.14 -0.93 8.51
C ARG A 88 -18.41 -1.34 9.96
N TYR A 89 -19.69 -1.41 10.33
CA TYR A 89 -20.17 -1.72 11.68
C TYR A 89 -21.20 -2.86 11.61
N CYS A 90 -21.27 -3.74 12.62
CA CYS A 90 -22.39 -4.69 12.72
C CYS A 90 -23.67 -3.87 12.85
N THR A 91 -24.62 -4.04 11.92
CA THR A 91 -25.94 -3.40 11.98
C THR A 91 -26.76 -3.82 13.21
N GLY A 92 -26.43 -4.97 13.82
CA GLY A 92 -27.05 -5.48 15.04
C GLY A 92 -26.47 -4.95 16.36
N CYS A 93 -25.14 -4.90 16.53
CA CYS A 93 -24.49 -4.51 17.79
C CYS A 93 -23.62 -3.26 17.73
N GLY A 94 -23.45 -2.64 16.56
CA GLY A 94 -22.66 -1.42 16.38
C GLY A 94 -21.14 -1.62 16.50
N ARG A 95 -20.65 -2.84 16.70
CA ARG A 95 -19.21 -3.12 16.77
C ARG A 95 -18.54 -2.86 15.43
N LEU A 96 -17.35 -2.27 15.45
CA LEU A 96 -16.50 -2.09 14.27
C LEU A 96 -16.08 -3.47 13.73
N VAL A 97 -16.45 -3.77 12.50
CA VAL A 97 -16.11 -5.05 11.83
C VAL A 97 -14.98 -4.85 10.82
N ARG A 98 -14.90 -3.66 10.22
CA ARG A 98 -13.82 -3.31 9.29
C ARG A 98 -12.93 -2.23 9.93
N PRO A 99 -11.64 -2.50 10.18
CA PRO A 99 -10.72 -1.46 10.65
C PRO A 99 -10.67 -0.34 9.62
N GLU A 100 -10.56 0.90 10.11
CA GLU A 100 -10.34 2.05 9.27
C GLU A 100 -9.08 1.78 8.43
N LYS A 101 -9.26 1.87 7.12
CA LYS A 101 -8.31 1.49 6.09
C LYS A 101 -6.88 1.75 6.59
N LEU A 102 -6.03 0.71 6.60
CA LEU A 102 -4.62 0.90 6.29
C LEU A 102 -4.61 1.48 4.87
N GLN A 103 -4.78 2.80 4.79
CA GLN A 103 -4.74 3.56 3.56
C GLN A 103 -3.25 3.65 3.21
N LYS A 104 -2.67 2.50 2.87
CA LYS A 104 -1.34 2.38 2.30
C LYS A 104 -1.42 3.18 1.00
N SER A 105 -0.97 4.43 1.07
CA SER A 105 -1.03 5.36 -0.04
C SER A 105 -0.42 4.69 -1.26
N SER A 106 -1.18 4.60 -2.35
CA SER A 106 -0.80 3.85 -3.57
C SER A 106 0.45 4.42 -4.29
N ARG A 107 1.10 5.44 -3.73
CA ARG A 107 2.23 6.15 -4.34
C ARG A 107 3.34 6.38 -3.29
N PRO A 108 4.07 5.32 -2.87
CA PRO A 108 5.21 5.45 -1.96
C PRO A 108 6.29 6.38 -2.53
N ILE A 109 6.44 6.41 -3.86
CA ILE A 109 7.34 7.32 -4.57
C ILE A 109 6.92 8.79 -4.39
N ALA A 110 5.61 9.09 -4.37
CA ALA A 110 5.14 10.46 -4.19
C ALA A 110 5.44 10.95 -2.76
N ALA A 111 5.31 10.09 -1.75
CA ALA A 111 5.70 10.41 -0.37
C ALA A 111 7.20 10.68 -0.25
N LEU A 112 8.04 9.89 -0.95
CA LEU A 112 9.48 10.10 -1.02
C LEU A 112 9.83 11.43 -1.70
N LEU A 113 9.25 11.75 -2.86
CA LEU A 113 9.50 13.00 -3.57
C LEU A 113 9.04 14.23 -2.78
N LEU A 114 7.88 14.13 -2.11
CA LEU A 114 7.36 15.18 -1.23
C LEU A 114 8.16 15.33 0.07
N GLY A 115 8.93 14.32 0.48
CA GLY A 115 9.93 14.46 1.55
C GLY A 115 11.23 15.09 1.05
N LEU A 116 11.71 14.65 -0.12
CA LEU A 116 13.02 15.02 -0.64
C LEU A 116 13.07 16.47 -1.16
N ILE A 117 12.12 16.86 -2.03
CA ILE A 117 12.16 18.15 -2.72
C ILE A 117 11.94 19.31 -1.73
N PRO A 118 10.90 19.32 -0.89
CA PRO A 118 10.70 20.38 0.09
C PRO A 118 11.74 20.34 1.21
N GLY A 119 12.26 19.14 1.55
CA GLY A 119 13.32 18.97 2.54
C GLY A 119 14.61 19.71 2.17
N MET A 120 14.91 19.83 0.87
CA MET A 120 16.04 20.63 0.37
C MET A 120 15.88 22.13 0.68
N PHE A 121 14.64 22.62 0.79
CA PHE A 121 14.31 24.00 1.17
C PHE A 121 14.06 24.15 2.68
N SER A 122 14.55 23.22 3.50
CA SER A 122 14.35 23.20 4.96
C SER A 122 12.89 23.02 5.41
N ILE A 123 11.99 22.59 4.51
CA ILE A 123 10.61 22.27 4.87
C ILE A 123 10.51 20.76 5.11
N TRP A 124 10.83 20.34 6.32
CA TRP A 124 10.86 18.92 6.71
C TRP A 124 9.47 18.44 7.17
N GLY A 125 9.18 17.15 7.04
CA GLY A 125 7.93 16.54 7.56
C GLY A 125 6.71 16.53 6.63
N LEU A 126 6.76 17.12 5.42
CA LEU A 126 5.65 17.08 4.45
C LEU A 126 5.30 15.66 3.97
N GLY A 127 6.31 14.81 3.77
CA GLY A 127 6.09 13.42 3.36
C GLY A 127 5.30 12.62 4.41
N GLN A 128 5.56 12.87 5.70
CA GLN A 128 4.88 12.18 6.80
C GLN A 128 3.44 12.66 7.03
N PHE A 129 3.16 13.92 6.67
CA PHE A 129 1.80 14.45 6.69
C PHE A 129 0.88 13.71 5.70
N PHE A 130 1.44 13.20 4.61
CA PHE A 130 0.71 12.42 3.61
C PHE A 130 0.37 11.00 4.08
N SER A 131 1.10 10.47 5.07
CA SER A 131 0.90 9.12 5.62
C SER A 131 -0.05 9.08 6.84
N ALA A 132 -0.77 10.18 7.11
CA ALA A 132 -1.68 10.36 8.26
C ALA A 132 -1.02 10.22 9.66
N SER A 133 0.30 10.05 9.74
CA SER A 133 1.08 9.95 10.97
C SER A 133 1.42 11.35 11.55
N MET A 134 0.39 12.15 11.84
CA MET A 134 0.51 13.56 12.25
C MET A 134 1.54 13.83 13.36
N ARG A 135 1.67 12.90 14.32
CA ARG A 135 2.63 13.02 15.44
C ARG A 135 4.09 13.02 14.95
N LYS A 136 4.42 12.16 13.99
CA LYS A 136 5.76 12.06 13.42
C LYS A 136 6.05 13.24 12.50
N GLY A 137 5.07 13.63 11.68
CA GLY A 137 5.17 14.80 10.81
C GLY A 137 5.51 16.09 11.57
N ILE A 138 4.81 16.35 12.69
CA ILE A 138 5.09 17.52 13.54
C ILE A 138 6.50 17.45 14.14
N LEU A 139 6.94 16.28 14.60
CA LEU A 139 8.28 16.12 15.19
C LEU A 139 9.38 16.45 14.16
N PHE A 140 9.28 15.92 12.95
CA PHE A 140 10.25 16.22 11.88
C PHE A 140 10.18 17.67 11.40
N PHE A 141 9.00 18.28 11.38
CA PHE A 141 8.84 19.69 11.05
C PHE A 141 9.54 20.61 12.07
N VAL A 142 9.31 20.37 13.37
CA VAL A 142 9.97 21.14 14.44
C VAL A 142 11.48 20.93 14.42
N LEU A 143 11.94 19.69 14.25
CA LEU A 143 13.37 19.38 14.14
C LEU A 143 14.01 20.07 12.94
N GLY A 144 13.34 20.04 11.78
CA GLY A 144 13.78 20.72 10.57
C GLY A 144 13.86 22.24 10.75
N LEU A 145 12.87 22.85 11.41
CA LEU A 145 12.90 24.28 11.73
C LEU A 145 14.09 24.65 12.61
N VAL A 146 14.38 23.86 13.65
CA VAL A 146 15.54 24.08 14.53
C VAL A 146 16.84 23.97 13.73
N LEU A 147 16.98 22.91 12.92
CA LEU A 147 18.15 22.70 12.08
C LEU A 147 18.31 23.81 11.02
N ALA A 148 17.22 24.34 10.48
CA ALA A 148 17.23 25.44 9.52
C ALA A 148 17.78 26.75 10.14
N LEU A 149 17.60 26.95 11.44
CA LEU A 149 18.19 28.08 12.17
C LEU A 149 19.67 27.85 12.51
N VAL A 150 20.05 26.60 12.79
CA VAL A 150 21.44 26.25 13.16
C VAL A 150 22.36 26.17 11.95
N ALA A 151 21.89 25.63 10.83
CA ALA A 151 22.68 25.44 9.61
C ALA A 151 23.38 26.71 9.08
N PRO A 152 22.73 27.88 8.96
CA PRO A 152 23.40 29.10 8.50
C PRO A 152 24.47 29.57 9.49
N VAL A 153 24.27 29.37 10.80
CA VAL A 153 25.28 29.70 11.82
C VAL A 153 26.50 28.81 11.66
N SER A 154 26.30 27.49 11.47
CA SER A 154 27.39 26.55 11.20
C SER A 154 28.17 26.89 9.92
N LEU A 155 27.46 27.34 8.87
CA LEU A 155 28.09 27.77 7.61
C LEU A 155 28.94 29.03 7.79
N VAL A 156 28.43 30.05 8.50
CA VAL A 156 29.17 31.29 8.78
C VAL A 156 30.44 30.99 9.58
N VAL A 157 30.36 30.13 10.59
CA VAL A 157 31.52 29.70 11.39
C VAL A 157 32.57 29.01 10.51
N LEU A 158 32.14 28.20 9.54
CA LEU A 158 33.03 27.51 8.60
C LEU A 158 33.77 28.48 7.67
N ILE A 159 33.08 29.53 7.20
CA ILE A 159 33.66 30.57 6.32
C ILE A 159 34.59 31.52 7.10
N SER A 160 34.33 31.74 8.39
CA SER A 160 35.05 32.72 9.21
C SER A 160 36.41 32.22 9.73
N ASP A 161 36.84 31.03 9.35
CA ASP A 161 38.13 30.40 9.73
C ASP A 161 38.37 30.35 11.25
N ILE A 162 37.28 30.21 12.02
CA ILE A 162 37.34 30.01 13.48
C ILE A 162 37.68 28.53 13.71
N GLY A 163 38.97 28.20 13.59
CA GLY A 163 39.49 26.84 13.48
C GLY A 163 39.09 25.88 14.62
N GLU A 164 38.80 26.38 15.82
CA GLU A 164 38.37 25.53 16.95
C GLU A 164 36.95 24.97 16.80
N LEU A 165 36.11 25.59 15.97
CA LEU A 165 34.70 25.18 15.77
C LEU A 165 34.45 24.50 14.42
N ALA A 166 35.44 24.45 13.54
CA ALA A 166 35.32 23.86 12.20
C ALA A 166 34.91 22.39 12.25
N GLY A 167 35.48 21.60 13.17
CA GLY A 167 35.12 20.18 13.35
C GLY A 167 33.65 19.99 13.74
N LEU A 168 33.12 20.87 14.59
CA LEU A 168 31.73 20.82 15.06
C LEU A 168 30.75 21.24 13.95
N SER A 169 31.16 22.20 13.11
CA SER A 169 30.40 22.59 11.91
C SER A 169 30.30 21.45 10.89
N ILE A 170 31.42 20.78 10.58
CA ILE A 170 31.43 19.64 9.64
C ILE A 170 30.54 18.51 10.16
N LEU A 171 30.65 18.16 11.45
CA LEU A 171 29.81 17.14 12.07
C LEU A 171 28.32 17.52 12.01
N GLY A 172 27.99 18.79 12.24
CA GLY A 172 26.62 19.30 12.10
C GLY A 172 26.07 19.16 10.68
N LEU A 173 26.89 19.44 9.65
CA LEU A 173 26.51 19.32 8.24
C LEU A 173 26.29 17.86 7.83
N VAL A 174 27.17 16.95 8.28
CA VAL A 174 27.01 15.51 8.06
C VAL A 174 25.74 14.99 8.73
N LEU A 175 25.47 15.38 9.98
CA LEU A 175 24.24 15.01 10.68
C LEU A 175 22.99 15.56 9.97
N TRP A 176 23.06 16.80 9.47
CA TRP A 176 21.97 17.41 8.71
C TRP A 176 21.61 16.60 7.46
N VAL A 177 22.62 16.22 6.66
CA VAL A 177 22.42 15.39 5.46
C VAL A 177 21.91 13.99 5.81
N ALA A 178 22.48 13.37 6.85
CA ALA A 178 22.06 12.04 7.28
C ALA A 178 20.58 12.03 7.71
N LEU A 179 20.17 13.00 8.54
CA LEU A 179 18.79 13.15 8.98
C LEU A 179 17.85 13.49 7.81
N TRP A 180 18.30 14.29 6.84
CA TRP A 180 17.55 14.62 5.63
C TRP A 180 17.25 13.38 4.77
N ILE A 181 18.20 12.46 4.64
CA ILE A 181 18.01 11.18 3.92
C ILE A 181 17.12 10.24 4.74
N LEU A 182 17.38 10.11 6.04
CA LEU A 182 16.63 9.20 6.91
C LEU A 182 15.14 9.53 6.98
N GLN A 183 14.75 10.82 7.03
CA GLN A 183 13.33 11.19 7.01
C GLN A 183 12.64 10.77 5.69
N ALA A 184 13.36 10.79 4.56
CA ALA A 184 12.80 10.43 3.26
C ALA A 184 12.61 8.92 3.16
N ILE A 185 13.54 8.14 3.72
CA ILE A 185 13.44 6.67 3.82
C ILE A 185 12.29 6.28 4.77
N ASP A 186 12.20 6.92 5.93
CA ASP A 186 11.12 6.67 6.90
C ASP A 186 9.74 6.94 6.28
N ALA A 187 9.59 8.05 5.54
CA ALA A 187 8.37 8.37 4.81
C ALA A 187 8.06 7.35 3.70
N TYR A 188 9.07 6.80 3.02
CA TYR A 188 8.89 5.77 1.98
C TYR A 188 8.38 4.45 2.57
N TRP A 189 8.99 3.97 3.64
CA TRP A 189 8.55 2.74 4.31
C TRP A 189 7.17 2.88 4.94
N GLU A 190 6.88 4.03 5.55
CA GLU A 190 5.57 4.29 6.15
C GLU A 190 4.47 4.42 5.09
N ALA A 191 4.79 4.94 3.90
CA ALA A 191 3.91 4.90 2.73
C ALA A 191 3.81 3.51 2.09
N GLY A 192 4.57 2.53 2.60
CA GLY A 192 4.44 1.15 2.22
C GLY A 192 5.31 0.69 1.07
N GLY A 193 6.42 1.37 0.85
CA GLY A 193 7.49 0.92 -0.03
C GLY A 193 8.03 -0.45 0.42
N GLU A 194 8.09 -1.37 -0.54
CA GLU A 194 8.73 -2.69 -0.43
C GLU A 194 10.20 -2.62 -0.87
#